data_AF-A0A8A2U467-F1
#
_entry.id   AF-A0A8A2U467-F1
#
_cell.length_a   1.000
_cell.length_b   1.000
_cell.length_c   1.000
_cell.angle_alpha   90.00
_cell.angle_beta   90.00
_cell.angle_gamma   90.00
#
_symmetry.space_group_name_H-M   'P 1'
#
loop_
_entity.id
_entity.type
_entity.pdbx_description
1 polymer ?
#
loop_
_entity_poly.entity_id
_entity_poly.type
_entity_poly.pdbx_seq_one_letter_code
_entity_poly.pdbx_strand_id
1 'polypeptide(L)'
;MSDEEFNRDELCAAVGEDNDLEPLEKEMQIRWSKAGEPLPESVPYDDPVVWVYSEIRGPCRRLLRRSNFWPTELRVEGGRKVAPHNFSGERITGVGGYIPRGSLKLQGSIRSDSTHASVVSNDWSESNSSVSSSGESSEPSKNKSQDGTDGEDTDSDADDGDAGDTTNPLDW
;
A
#
# COMPACT_ATOMS: atom_id res chain seq x y z
N MET A 1 29.15 11.55 20.29
CA MET A 1 27.87 10.85 20.52
C MET A 1 28.05 9.39 20.18
N SER A 2 27.22 8.49 20.71
CA SER A 2 27.08 7.14 20.17
C SER A 2 26.05 7.17 19.05
N ASP A 3 26.42 6.66 17.87
CA ASP A 3 25.42 6.31 16.86
C ASP A 3 24.63 5.11 17.40
N GLU A 4 23.38 5.36 17.80
CA GLU A 4 22.47 4.32 18.31
C GLU A 4 21.90 3.49 17.16
N GLU A 5 22.80 2.76 16.50
CA GLU A 5 22.50 1.95 15.32
C GLU A 5 21.58 0.77 15.67
N PHE A 6 20.43 0.74 15.00
CA PHE A 6 19.41 -0.30 15.15
C PHE A 6 19.41 -1.25 13.95
N ASN A 7 19.29 -2.56 14.22
CA ASN A 7 19.31 -3.58 13.18
C ASN A 7 17.97 -3.63 12.41
N ARG A 8 17.90 -2.96 11.26
CA ARG A 8 16.69 -2.89 10.41
C ARG A 8 16.12 -4.27 10.03
N ASP A 9 16.95 -5.28 9.82
CA ASP A 9 16.48 -6.62 9.42
C ASP A 9 15.83 -7.37 10.59
N GLU A 10 16.39 -7.24 11.79
CA GLU A 10 15.79 -7.76 13.03
C GLU A 10 14.44 -7.09 13.33
N LEU A 11 14.37 -5.75 13.24
CA LEU A 11 13.09 -5.04 13.35
C LEU A 11 12.09 -5.52 12.27
N CYS A 12 12.53 -5.72 11.02
CA CYS A 12 11.67 -6.18 9.93
C CYS A 12 11.23 -7.66 10.07
N ALA A 13 11.98 -8.47 10.82
CA ALA A 13 11.63 -9.84 11.19
C ALA A 13 10.62 -9.87 12.34
N ALA A 14 10.79 -9.02 13.35
CA ALA A 14 9.94 -8.95 14.55
C ALA A 14 8.52 -8.39 14.32
N VAL A 15 8.25 -7.78 13.16
CA VAL A 15 6.92 -7.19 12.84
C VAL A 15 5.85 -8.26 12.58
N GLY A 16 4.97 -8.42 13.58
CA GLY A 16 3.77 -9.25 13.56
C GLY A 16 2.50 -8.47 13.22
N GLU A 17 1.36 -9.14 13.28
CA GLU A 17 0.08 -8.46 13.55
C GLU A 17 -0.07 -8.29 15.06
N ASP A 18 -0.69 -7.19 15.47
CA ASP A 18 -1.51 -7.18 16.68
C ASP A 18 -2.81 -7.95 16.38
N ASN A 19 -3.23 -8.83 17.28
CA ASN A 19 -4.46 -9.62 17.14
C ASN A 19 -5.57 -9.14 18.09
N ASP A 20 -5.26 -8.25 19.03
CA ASP A 20 -6.21 -7.68 19.98
C ASP A 20 -6.87 -6.40 19.42
N LEU A 21 -6.54 -6.02 18.17
CA LEU A 21 -7.08 -4.88 17.43
C LEU A 21 -7.72 -5.36 16.11
N GLU A 22 -8.97 -4.98 15.89
CA GLU A 22 -9.66 -5.17 14.61
C GLU A 22 -9.02 -4.33 13.49
N PRO A 23 -9.18 -4.69 12.19
CA PRO A 23 -8.60 -3.95 11.07
C PRO A 23 -9.01 -2.47 10.98
N LEU A 24 -10.12 -2.09 11.62
CA LEU A 24 -10.62 -0.70 11.70
C LEU A 24 -10.02 0.10 12.87
N GLU A 25 -9.43 -0.58 13.86
CA GLU A 25 -8.83 0.04 15.05
C GLU A 25 -7.33 0.33 14.86
N LYS A 26 -6.68 -0.39 13.92
CA LYS A 26 -5.24 -0.24 13.62
C LYS A 26 -4.93 1.10 12.97
N GLU A 27 -4.13 1.91 13.63
CA GLU A 27 -3.87 3.28 13.19
C GLU A 27 -2.89 3.35 11.98
N MET A 28 -3.06 4.37 11.14
CA MET A 28 -2.00 4.90 10.30
C MET A 28 -2.04 6.44 10.30
N GLN A 29 -0.96 7.09 10.75
CA GLN A 29 -0.83 8.55 10.81
C GLN A 29 0.29 9.07 9.92
N ILE A 30 0.09 10.28 9.42
CA ILE A 30 1.07 11.05 8.62
C ILE A 30 1.05 12.49 9.14
N ARG A 31 2.16 12.96 9.71
CA ARG A 31 2.33 14.30 10.30
C ARG A 31 3.51 15.02 9.63
N TRP A 32 3.21 16.08 8.88
CA TRP A 32 4.22 16.86 8.15
C TRP A 32 4.95 17.81 9.10
N SER A 33 6.29 17.83 9.10
CA SER A 33 7.03 18.84 9.87
C SER A 33 6.77 20.22 9.26
N LYS A 34 6.46 21.24 10.07
CA LYS A 34 6.44 22.61 9.55
C LYS A 34 7.87 23.07 9.27
N ALA A 35 8.05 23.94 8.27
CA ALA A 35 9.34 24.54 8.00
C ALA A 35 9.80 25.36 9.23
N GLY A 36 10.96 25.01 9.79
CA GLY A 36 11.50 25.64 11.00
C GLY A 36 11.05 25.02 12.33
N GLU A 37 10.26 23.93 12.34
CA GLU A 37 10.13 23.12 13.55
C GLU A 37 11.40 22.27 13.75
N PRO A 38 12.00 22.26 14.96
CA PRO A 38 13.19 21.46 15.22
C PRO A 38 12.83 19.97 15.20
N LEU A 39 13.63 19.18 14.47
CA LEU A 39 13.57 17.72 14.53
C LEU A 39 14.31 17.21 15.77
N PRO A 40 14.03 15.99 16.25
CA PRO A 40 14.88 15.35 17.25
C PRO A 40 16.33 15.24 16.73
N GLU A 41 17.31 15.55 17.57
CA GLU A 41 18.74 15.57 17.19
C GLU A 41 19.26 14.23 16.64
N SER A 42 18.55 13.13 16.90
CA SER A 42 18.84 11.79 16.39
C SER A 42 18.31 11.52 14.97
N VAL A 43 17.67 12.48 14.30
CA VAL A 43 17.13 12.32 12.93
C VAL A 43 18.12 12.89 11.90
N PRO A 44 18.71 12.07 11.01
CA PRO A 44 19.81 12.48 10.11
C PRO A 44 19.32 13.16 8.83
N TYR A 45 18.42 14.14 8.94
CA TYR A 45 17.83 14.85 7.80
C TYR A 45 17.81 16.37 8.02
N ASP A 46 18.57 17.12 7.21
CA ASP A 46 18.54 18.59 7.16
C ASP A 46 17.30 19.14 6.41
N ASP A 47 16.74 18.33 5.51
CA ASP A 47 15.54 18.65 4.72
C ASP A 47 14.25 18.55 5.55
N PRO A 48 13.16 19.24 5.13
CA PRO A 48 11.82 18.99 5.69
C PRO A 48 11.41 17.52 5.59
N VAL A 49 10.81 16.99 6.65
CA VAL A 49 10.44 15.58 6.80
C VAL A 49 8.93 15.40 6.99
N VAL A 50 8.52 14.14 7.03
CA VAL A 50 7.20 13.73 7.49
C VAL A 50 7.40 12.61 8.50
N TRP A 51 6.74 12.73 9.65
CA TRP A 51 6.62 11.63 10.60
C TRP A 51 5.46 10.73 10.18
N VAL A 52 5.71 9.43 10.10
CA VAL A 52 4.75 8.41 9.69
C VAL A 52 4.68 7.36 10.79
N TYR A 53 3.46 6.94 11.15
CA TYR A 53 3.20 5.84 12.06
C TYR A 53 2.19 4.88 11.45
N SER A 54 2.34 3.58 11.70
CA SER A 54 1.32 2.59 11.37
C SER A 54 1.37 1.39 12.33
N GLU A 55 0.22 0.76 12.54
CA GLU A 55 0.05 -0.54 13.21
C GLU A 55 -0.29 -1.66 12.22
N ILE A 56 -0.37 -1.33 10.93
CA ILE A 56 -0.66 -2.28 9.86
C ILE A 56 0.66 -2.94 9.46
N ARG A 57 0.78 -4.25 9.67
CA ARG A 57 2.00 -5.05 9.46
C ARG A 57 2.65 -4.84 8.09
N GLY A 58 1.85 -4.77 7.03
CA GLY A 58 2.31 -4.56 5.65
C GLY A 58 3.09 -3.25 5.48
N PRO A 59 2.46 -2.08 5.73
CA PRO A 59 3.12 -0.78 5.86
C PRO A 59 4.33 -0.79 6.80
N CYS A 60 4.23 -1.36 8.01
CA CYS A 60 5.34 -1.42 8.97
C CYS A 60 6.61 -2.06 8.37
N ARG A 61 6.48 -3.25 7.76
CA ARG A 61 7.61 -3.94 7.11
C ARG A 61 8.12 -3.19 5.87
N ARG A 62 7.23 -2.46 5.17
CA ARG A 62 7.59 -1.65 4.00
C ARG A 62 8.33 -0.36 4.40
N LEU A 63 8.05 0.22 5.57
CA LEU A 63 8.77 1.36 6.15
C LEU A 63 10.15 0.94 6.64
N LEU A 64 10.26 -0.12 7.47
CA LEU A 64 11.57 -0.56 8.01
C LEU A 64 12.59 -0.97 6.93
N ARG A 65 12.12 -1.43 5.76
CA ARG A 65 12.97 -1.76 4.59
C ARG A 65 13.45 -0.56 3.78
N ARG A 66 13.01 0.66 4.09
CA ARG A 66 13.42 1.89 3.40
C ARG A 66 14.65 2.48 4.08
N SER A 67 15.73 2.65 3.32
CA SER A 67 16.97 3.32 3.78
C SER A 67 16.71 4.77 4.18
N ASN A 68 15.84 5.46 3.44
CA ASN A 68 15.33 6.81 3.72
C ASN A 68 14.18 6.86 4.73
N PHE A 69 13.91 5.79 5.48
CA PHE A 69 13.04 5.81 6.66
C PHE A 69 13.90 5.65 7.92
N TRP A 70 13.74 6.59 8.84
CA TRP A 70 14.42 6.63 10.13
C TRP A 70 13.41 6.33 11.25
N PRO A 71 13.28 5.07 11.72
CA PRO A 71 12.42 4.76 12.85
C PRO A 71 12.89 5.50 14.10
N THR A 72 11.94 5.98 14.89
CA THR A 72 12.20 6.62 16.20
C THR A 72 11.31 6.04 17.30
N GLU A 73 10.28 5.28 16.94
CA GLU A 73 9.33 4.68 17.86
C GLU A 73 8.88 3.31 17.33
N LEU A 74 8.78 2.33 18.21
CA LEU A 74 8.19 1.02 17.94
C LEU A 74 7.09 0.78 18.98
N ARG A 75 5.88 0.42 18.55
CA ARG A 75 4.87 -0.19 19.43
C ARG A 75 5.16 -1.69 19.45
N VAL A 76 5.31 -2.26 20.65
CA VAL A 76 5.50 -3.70 20.86
C VAL A 76 4.22 -4.33 21.43
N GLU A 77 4.22 -5.66 21.54
CA GLU A 77 3.19 -6.46 22.23
C GLU A 77 2.84 -5.88 23.62
N GLY A 78 1.55 -5.86 23.96
CA GLY A 78 1.05 -5.13 25.14
C GLY A 78 0.98 -3.60 24.96
N GLY A 79 1.18 -3.07 23.75
CA GLY A 79 0.95 -1.65 23.40
C GLY A 79 2.02 -0.67 23.88
N ARG A 80 3.10 -1.14 24.51
CA ARG A 80 4.22 -0.30 24.96
C ARG A 80 4.94 0.33 23.76
N LYS A 81 5.31 1.61 23.88
CA LYS A 81 6.21 2.29 22.94
C LYS A 81 7.66 2.19 23.43
N VAL A 82 8.59 1.84 22.56
CA VAL A 82 10.05 1.78 22.80
C VAL A 82 10.82 2.48 21.68
N ALA A 83 12.05 2.93 21.96
CA ALA A 83 12.96 3.43 20.92
C ALA A 83 13.64 2.24 20.20
N PRO A 84 14.01 2.36 18.90
CA PRO A 84 14.61 1.26 18.13
C PRO A 84 15.89 0.66 18.72
N HIS A 85 16.73 1.46 19.37
CA HIS A 85 17.95 1.00 20.06
C HIS A 85 17.66 0.25 21.39
N ASN A 86 16.45 0.41 21.94
CA ASN A 86 15.97 -0.28 23.16
C ASN A 86 15.11 -1.50 22.83
N PHE A 87 15.09 -1.94 21.56
CA PHE A 87 14.38 -3.14 21.15
C PHE A 87 15.06 -4.39 21.72
N SER A 88 14.30 -5.32 22.29
CA SER A 88 14.83 -6.51 22.99
C SER A 88 14.25 -7.84 22.49
N GLY A 89 13.78 -7.87 21.24
CA GLY A 89 13.28 -9.08 20.59
C GLY A 89 11.76 -9.31 20.72
N GLU A 90 11.00 -8.37 21.30
CA GLU A 90 9.54 -8.48 21.40
C GLU A 90 8.85 -8.45 20.01
N ARG A 91 7.60 -8.90 19.92
CA ARG A 91 6.82 -8.67 18.69
C ARG A 91 6.58 -7.17 18.52
N ILE A 92 6.98 -6.64 17.36
CA ILE A 92 6.64 -5.28 16.94
C ILE A 92 5.24 -5.31 16.31
N THR A 93 4.36 -4.46 16.80
CA THR A 93 2.95 -4.31 16.40
C THR A 93 2.67 -2.96 15.74
N GLY A 94 3.57 -1.99 15.86
CA GLY A 94 3.51 -0.72 15.13
C GLY A 94 4.88 -0.05 15.01
N VAL A 95 5.04 0.81 14.01
CA VAL A 95 6.31 1.47 13.67
C VAL A 95 6.08 2.96 13.40
N GLY A 96 6.81 3.81 14.11
CA GLY A 96 6.83 5.27 13.95
C GLY A 96 8.22 5.81 13.62
N GLY A 97 8.30 6.80 12.73
CA GLY A 97 9.58 7.39 12.33
C GLY A 97 9.47 8.47 11.27
N TYR A 98 10.61 9.02 10.87
CA TYR A 98 10.71 10.12 9.92
C TYR A 98 11.17 9.65 8.53
N ILE A 99 10.66 10.31 7.50
CA ILE A 99 11.05 10.13 6.09
C ILE A 99 11.17 11.52 5.42
N PRO A 100 12.19 11.78 4.57
CA PRO A 100 12.30 13.06 3.87
C PRO A 100 11.06 13.36 3.04
N ARG A 101 10.57 14.61 3.07
CA ARG A 101 9.26 14.99 2.54
C ARG A 101 9.08 14.65 1.05
N GLY A 102 10.14 14.73 0.25
CA GLY A 102 10.12 14.36 -1.17
C GLY A 102 9.93 12.86 -1.46
N SER A 103 10.08 11.99 -0.46
CA SER A 103 9.96 10.53 -0.61
C SER A 103 8.54 9.97 -0.40
N LEU A 104 7.58 10.82 -0.01
CA LEU A 104 6.17 10.43 0.15
C LEU A 104 5.31 10.97 -1.00
N LYS A 105 4.63 10.06 -1.71
CA LYS A 105 3.55 10.40 -2.62
C LYS A 105 2.21 10.12 -1.94
N LEU A 106 1.49 11.18 -1.57
CA LEU A 106 0.07 11.06 -1.30
C LEU A 106 -0.65 10.74 -2.62
N GLN A 107 -1.35 9.62 -2.66
CA GLN A 107 -2.21 9.24 -3.76
C GLN A 107 -3.64 9.10 -3.22
N GLY A 108 -4.45 10.14 -3.45
CA GLY A 108 -5.89 10.05 -3.19
C GLY A 108 -6.52 9.00 -4.09
N SER A 109 -7.33 8.11 -3.52
CA SER A 109 -8.19 7.24 -4.31
C SER A 109 -9.32 8.08 -4.89
N ILE A 110 -9.57 7.95 -6.20
CA ILE A 110 -10.78 8.51 -6.85
C ILE A 110 -12.01 7.60 -6.56
N ARG A 111 -11.81 6.47 -5.88
CA ARG A 111 -12.85 5.52 -5.44
C ARG A 111 -12.81 5.37 -3.92
N SER A 112 -13.78 5.98 -3.24
CA SER A 112 -13.92 6.07 -1.77
C SER A 112 -12.80 6.84 -1.07
N ASP A 113 -13.14 7.48 0.06
CA ASP A 113 -12.35 8.50 0.76
C ASP A 113 -11.08 7.97 1.49
N SER A 114 -10.74 6.70 1.27
CA SER A 114 -9.56 6.05 1.85
C SER A 114 -8.27 6.46 1.14
N THR A 115 -7.47 7.32 1.78
CA THR A 115 -6.18 7.79 1.23
C THR A 115 -5.04 6.85 1.64
N HIS A 116 -4.70 5.90 0.77
CA HIS A 116 -3.58 4.98 1.00
C HIS A 116 -2.26 5.53 0.46
N ALA A 117 -1.33 5.87 1.34
CA ALA A 117 0.01 6.30 0.95
C ALA A 117 0.86 5.14 0.38
N SER A 118 1.68 5.44 -0.63
CA SER A 118 2.68 4.51 -1.17
C SER A 118 4.07 5.15 -1.16
N VAL A 119 5.08 4.36 -0.77
CA VAL A 119 6.48 4.82 -0.72
C VAL A 119 7.19 4.30 -1.97
N VAL A 120 7.62 5.22 -2.83
CA VAL A 120 8.34 4.93 -4.07
C VAL A 120 9.85 4.83 -3.86
N SER A 121 10.56 4.19 -4.79
CA SER A 121 12.02 4.28 -4.91
C SER A 121 12.37 5.51 -5.76
N ASN A 122 13.51 6.14 -5.49
CA ASN A 122 13.93 7.37 -6.15
C ASN A 122 15.28 7.17 -6.84
N ASP A 123 15.29 6.32 -7.86
CA ASP A 123 16.46 6.04 -8.69
C ASP A 123 16.68 7.21 -9.66
N TRP A 124 17.53 8.17 -9.26
CA TRP A 124 17.73 9.43 -9.96
C TRP A 124 18.64 9.27 -11.19
N SER A 125 18.05 8.86 -12.31
CA SER A 125 18.69 8.92 -13.64
C SER A 125 18.14 10.10 -14.45
N GLU A 126 18.94 11.14 -14.64
CA GLU A 126 18.55 12.32 -15.42
C GLU A 126 18.53 12.06 -16.92
N SER A 127 17.44 12.46 -17.61
CA SER A 127 17.50 13.12 -18.92
C SER A 127 16.12 13.62 -19.37
N ASN A 128 16.09 14.80 -19.98
CA ASN A 128 14.86 15.41 -20.51
C ASN A 128 14.58 14.98 -21.96
N SER A 129 13.31 14.77 -22.29
CA SER A 129 12.75 15.31 -23.55
C SER A 129 11.22 15.39 -23.49
N SER A 130 10.67 16.59 -23.64
CA SER A 130 9.24 16.81 -23.78
C SER A 130 8.78 16.60 -25.24
N VAL A 131 7.66 15.92 -25.44
CA VAL A 131 6.80 16.13 -26.61
C VAL A 131 5.34 16.09 -26.17
N SER A 132 4.56 17.06 -26.66
CA SER A 132 3.12 17.16 -26.44
C SER A 132 2.41 16.91 -27.78
N SER A 133 1.45 15.99 -27.82
CA SER A 133 0.57 15.80 -28.98
C SER A 133 -0.84 15.45 -28.52
N SER A 134 -1.76 16.39 -28.71
CA SER A 134 -3.21 16.19 -28.59
C SER A 134 -3.71 15.27 -29.72
N GLY A 135 -4.74 14.47 -29.48
CA GLY A 135 -5.39 13.71 -30.57
C GLY A 135 -6.32 12.58 -30.11
N GLU A 136 -7.62 12.84 -30.26
CA GLU A 136 -8.75 11.93 -30.47
C GLU A 136 -8.71 10.44 -30.10
N SER A 137 -9.75 10.06 -29.36
CA SER A 137 -10.29 8.72 -29.19
C SER A 137 -10.61 8.02 -30.52
N SER A 138 -10.35 6.70 -30.63
CA SER A 138 -11.20 5.76 -31.38
C SER A 138 -10.90 4.29 -31.08
N GLU A 139 -11.92 3.58 -30.60
CA GLU A 139 -12.08 2.12 -30.66
C GLU A 139 -13.52 1.84 -31.13
N PRO A 140 -13.88 0.63 -31.60
CA PRO A 140 -13.04 -0.53 -31.87
C PRO A 140 -13.18 -1.03 -33.33
N SER A 141 -12.56 -2.16 -33.67
CA SER A 141 -13.08 -3.03 -34.75
C SER A 141 -12.79 -4.50 -34.49
N LYS A 142 -13.86 -5.30 -34.51
CA LYS A 142 -13.78 -6.76 -34.50
C LYS A 142 -13.20 -7.24 -35.83
N ASN A 143 -12.46 -8.33 -35.82
CA ASN A 143 -12.46 -9.24 -36.97
C ASN A 143 -12.60 -10.69 -36.50
N LYS A 144 -13.35 -11.47 -37.27
CA LYS A 144 -13.80 -12.83 -36.94
C LYS A 144 -13.35 -13.76 -38.05
N SER A 145 -12.56 -14.77 -37.71
CA SER A 145 -12.28 -15.90 -38.60
C SER A 145 -12.60 -17.19 -37.87
N GLN A 146 -13.27 -18.12 -38.56
CA GLN A 146 -13.60 -19.46 -38.08
C GLN A 146 -12.80 -20.47 -38.89
N ASP A 147 -12.27 -21.48 -38.20
CA ASP A 147 -12.02 -22.85 -38.65
C ASP A 147 -11.66 -23.64 -37.36
N GLY A 148 -11.90 -24.94 -37.21
CA GLY A 148 -12.60 -25.91 -38.06
C GLY A 148 -12.92 -27.14 -37.18
N THR A 149 -13.82 -28.01 -37.63
CA THR A 149 -14.32 -29.22 -36.95
C THR A 149 -13.23 -30.34 -36.89
N ASP A 150 -13.37 -31.52 -36.28
CA ASP A 150 -14.50 -32.43 -35.96
C ASP A 150 -14.27 -33.11 -34.58
N GLY A 151 -15.20 -33.84 -33.94
CA GLY A 151 -16.60 -34.19 -34.28
C GLY A 151 -17.22 -35.13 -33.22
N GLU A 152 -18.53 -35.41 -33.37
CA GLU A 152 -19.28 -36.67 -33.15
C GLU A 152 -19.12 -37.52 -31.85
N ASP A 153 -20.13 -38.22 -31.32
CA ASP A 153 -21.60 -38.04 -31.25
C ASP A 153 -22.22 -39.11 -30.32
N THR A 154 -23.41 -38.81 -29.78
CA THR A 154 -24.54 -39.67 -29.28
C THR A 154 -25.34 -38.81 -28.29
N ASP A 155 -26.56 -38.36 -28.59
CA ASP A 155 -27.83 -39.12 -28.63
C ASP A 155 -28.10 -39.85 -27.30
N SER A 156 -29.28 -39.88 -26.67
CA SER A 156 -30.63 -39.30 -26.77
C SER A 156 -31.38 -39.93 -25.55
N ASP A 157 -32.60 -39.63 -25.10
CA ASP A 157 -33.79 -38.98 -25.64
C ASP A 157 -34.57 -38.19 -24.55
N ALA A 158 -35.59 -37.47 -25.04
CA ALA A 158 -36.88 -36.98 -24.47
C ALA A 158 -37.48 -37.68 -23.21
N ASP A 159 -38.56 -37.23 -22.55
CA ASP A 159 -39.64 -36.21 -22.77
C ASP A 159 -40.34 -35.95 -21.40
N ASP A 160 -41.33 -35.08 -21.11
CA ASP A 160 -42.16 -34.04 -21.79
C ASP A 160 -42.79 -33.13 -20.67
N GLY A 161 -43.41 -32.00 -21.02
CA GLY A 161 -44.34 -31.21 -20.17
C GLY A 161 -43.78 -29.86 -19.65
N ASP A 162 -44.14 -28.67 -20.16
CA ASP A 162 -45.47 -28.02 -20.35
C ASP A 162 -46.11 -27.54 -19.03
N ALA A 163 -46.56 -26.29 -18.84
CA ALA A 163 -46.25 -25.00 -19.50
C ALA A 163 -46.60 -23.83 -18.54
N GLY A 164 -46.13 -22.60 -18.82
CA GLY A 164 -46.41 -21.44 -17.96
C GLY A 164 -45.81 -20.11 -18.42
N ASP A 165 -46.38 -19.51 -19.47
CA ASP A 165 -46.01 -18.17 -19.96
C ASP A 165 -46.52 -17.05 -19.04
N THR A 166 -45.68 -16.03 -18.75
CA THR A 166 -46.05 -14.60 -18.89
C THR A 166 -44.87 -13.63 -18.64
N THR A 167 -44.30 -13.13 -19.75
CA THR A 167 -43.86 -11.72 -19.96
C THR A 167 -43.13 -10.93 -18.84
N ASN A 168 -41.78 -10.99 -18.92
CA ASN A 168 -40.80 -9.87 -18.88
C ASN A 168 -40.63 -8.89 -17.66
N PRO A 169 -39.43 -8.25 -17.52
CA PRO A 169 -39.05 -7.43 -16.36
C PRO A 169 -38.91 -5.91 -16.63
N LEU A 170 -38.41 -5.21 -15.59
CA LEU A 170 -37.94 -3.81 -15.53
C LEU A 170 -39.01 -2.73 -15.38
N ASP A 171 -38.95 -2.05 -14.23
CA ASP A 171 -39.46 -0.69 -13.98
C ASP A 171 -38.25 0.20 -13.62
N TRP A 172 -38.36 1.52 -13.81
CA TRP A 172 -37.26 2.50 -13.70
C TRP A 172 -37.31 3.34 -12.40
#